data_AF-A0A954I925-F1
#
_entry.id   AF-A0A954I925-F1
#
_cell.length_a   1.000
_cell.length_b   1.000
_cell.length_c   1.000
_cell.angle_alpha   90.00
_cell.angle_beta   90.00
_cell.angle_gamma   90.00
#
_symmetry.space_group_name_H-M   'P 1'
#
loop_
_entity.id
_entity.type
_entity.pdbx_description
1 polymer ?
#
loop_
_entity_poly.entity_id
_entity_poly.type
_entity_poly.pdbx_seq_one_letter_code
_entity_poly.pdbx_strand_id
1 'polypeptide(L)'
;MSSPIIAALPRGYRIDRHYGLVYDRVPASADDLTVIHGIRTREAVILNRLGVYFLGQIALWQQQEIAVFGDEMKVSPATIQEEQWIQQARSIVRPAVTVEHSRELPASGARTVLLLAAALLIGFTLVYLLRRDGSPPMRGVLSADITSLTVPVSSKLTATHVRTGDEVFSGEQLLTLEKTEHLSLIDNQAKAVLQLELHLRQAEARAEIELESRIRETELQLARVRTELNHLNGDVPPATADLDVNVRNVSVSRPAPPAAPRTNSLLFFNGAAGEHGQNSTATAAAPTPTTGRTAAIERP
;
A
#
# COMPACT_ATOMS: atom_id res chain seq x y z
N MET A 1 -19.14 -53.66 -44.21
CA MET A 1 -20.24 -52.68 -44.17
C MET A 1 -19.61 -51.31 -44.42
N SER A 2 -19.79 -50.72 -45.59
CA SER A 2 -19.21 -49.41 -45.91
C SER A 2 -19.83 -48.34 -45.02
N SER A 3 -18.99 -47.52 -44.35
CA SER A 3 -19.45 -46.42 -43.51
C SER A 3 -20.31 -45.46 -44.35
N PRO A 4 -21.49 -45.01 -43.85
CA PRO A 4 -22.39 -44.13 -44.59
C PRO A 4 -21.74 -42.80 -44.99
N ILE A 5 -20.70 -42.39 -44.24
CA ILE A 5 -19.92 -41.17 -44.50
C ILE A 5 -19.08 -41.30 -45.78
N ILE A 6 -18.53 -42.49 -46.07
CA ILE A 6 -17.73 -42.73 -47.29
C ILE A 6 -18.62 -42.67 -48.53
N ALA A 7 -19.87 -43.13 -48.43
CA ALA A 7 -20.82 -43.13 -49.54
C ALA A 7 -21.30 -41.71 -49.92
N ALA A 8 -21.21 -40.75 -49.00
CA ALA A 8 -21.60 -39.35 -49.21
C ALA A 8 -20.49 -38.49 -49.85
N LEU A 9 -19.25 -39.00 -49.92
CA LEU A 9 -18.12 -38.27 -50.50
C LEU A 9 -18.16 -38.32 -52.04
N PRO A 10 -17.83 -37.20 -52.74
CA PRO A 10 -17.70 -37.20 -54.19
C PRO A 10 -16.67 -38.22 -54.69
N ARG A 11 -16.92 -38.77 -55.89
CA ARG A 11 -16.00 -39.73 -56.51
C ARG A 11 -14.67 -39.05 -56.88
N GLY A 12 -13.58 -39.81 -56.88
CA GLY A 12 -12.24 -39.31 -57.23
C GLY A 12 -11.28 -39.21 -56.05
N TYR A 13 -11.66 -39.75 -54.88
CA TYR A 13 -10.73 -39.97 -53.78
C TYR A 13 -9.87 -41.21 -54.01
N ARG A 14 -8.65 -41.19 -53.47
CA ARG A 14 -7.72 -42.31 -53.38
C ARG A 14 -7.50 -42.66 -51.91
N ILE A 15 -7.39 -43.94 -51.60
CA ILE A 15 -7.03 -44.41 -50.26
C ILE A 15 -5.52 -44.66 -50.26
N ASP A 16 -4.78 -43.78 -49.60
CA ASP A 16 -3.36 -43.93 -49.31
C ASP A 16 -3.18 -44.69 -47.98
N ARG A 17 -2.10 -45.48 -47.87
CA ARG A 17 -1.76 -46.20 -46.65
C ARG A 17 -1.33 -45.27 -45.50
N HIS A 18 -0.77 -44.11 -45.81
CA HIS A 18 -0.25 -43.18 -44.80
C HIS A 18 -1.21 -42.01 -44.52
N TYR A 19 -1.83 -41.46 -45.57
CA TYR A 19 -2.70 -40.28 -45.46
C TYR A 19 -4.20 -40.63 -45.45
N GLY A 20 -4.55 -41.92 -45.55
CA GLY A 20 -5.94 -42.35 -45.61
C GLY A 20 -6.63 -41.83 -46.88
N LEU A 21 -7.85 -41.31 -46.75
CA LEU A 21 -8.66 -40.88 -47.89
C LEU A 21 -8.30 -39.45 -48.31
N VAL A 22 -7.67 -39.29 -49.47
CA VAL A 22 -7.20 -38.01 -50.04
C VAL A 22 -7.65 -37.83 -51.49
N TYR A 23 -7.70 -36.58 -51.97
CA TYR A 23 -7.99 -36.24 -53.36
C TYR A 23 -6.75 -35.69 -54.06
N ASP A 24 -6.48 -36.19 -55.26
CA ASP A 24 -5.33 -35.75 -56.08
C ASP A 24 -5.57 -34.40 -56.78
N ARG A 25 -6.83 -33.95 -56.87
CA ARG A 25 -7.25 -32.69 -57.47
C ARG A 25 -8.29 -32.02 -56.61
N VAL A 26 -8.29 -30.68 -56.60
CA VAL A 26 -9.29 -29.87 -55.88
C VAL A 26 -10.69 -30.17 -56.46
N PRO A 27 -11.62 -30.72 -55.66
CA PRO A 27 -13.00 -30.92 -56.05
C PRO A 27 -13.73 -29.58 -56.16
N ALA A 28 -14.66 -29.44 -57.11
CA ALA A 28 -15.43 -28.20 -57.30
C ALA A 28 -16.39 -27.88 -56.12
N SER A 29 -16.68 -28.87 -55.28
CA SER A 29 -17.59 -28.79 -54.15
C SER A 29 -16.86 -28.92 -52.81
N ALA A 30 -15.67 -28.32 -52.65
CA ALA A 30 -14.93 -28.40 -51.39
C ALA A 30 -15.73 -27.76 -50.22
N ASP A 31 -15.68 -28.39 -49.05
CA ASP A 31 -16.30 -27.87 -47.83
C ASP A 31 -15.38 -26.84 -47.17
N ASP A 32 -15.97 -25.96 -46.36
CA ASP A 32 -15.20 -25.11 -45.46
C ASP A 32 -14.77 -25.89 -44.21
N LEU A 33 -13.48 -26.22 -44.12
CA LEU A 33 -12.91 -26.94 -42.98
C LEU A 33 -12.84 -26.08 -41.71
N THR A 34 -12.95 -24.75 -41.82
CA THR A 34 -12.90 -23.84 -40.66
C THR A 34 -14.17 -23.87 -39.80
N VAL A 35 -15.20 -24.59 -40.25
CA VAL A 35 -16.42 -24.86 -39.46
C VAL A 35 -16.11 -25.70 -38.22
N ILE A 36 -15.03 -26.49 -38.23
CA ILE A 36 -14.57 -27.25 -37.05
C ILE A 36 -13.78 -26.30 -36.14
N HIS A 37 -14.21 -26.20 -34.88
CA HIS A 37 -13.50 -25.42 -33.87
C HIS A 37 -12.11 -26.00 -33.63
N GLY A 38 -11.09 -25.16 -33.82
CA GLY A 38 -9.68 -25.55 -33.71
C GLY A 38 -8.91 -25.49 -35.02
N ILE A 39 -9.60 -25.70 -36.15
CA ILE A 39 -9.01 -25.56 -37.48
C ILE A 39 -9.02 -24.09 -37.88
N ARG A 40 -7.84 -23.45 -37.87
CA ARG A 40 -7.72 -22.07 -38.38
C ARG A 40 -7.45 -22.10 -39.88
N THR A 41 -7.49 -20.93 -40.49
CA THR A 41 -7.25 -20.76 -41.93
C THR A 41 -5.90 -21.34 -42.36
N ARG A 42 -4.88 -21.28 -41.51
CA ARG A 42 -3.54 -21.84 -41.80
C ARG A 42 -3.60 -23.36 -41.92
N GLU A 43 -4.22 -24.04 -40.96
CA GLU A 43 -4.36 -25.49 -40.93
C GLU A 43 -5.26 -25.96 -42.08
N ALA A 44 -6.37 -25.25 -42.35
CA ALA A 44 -7.24 -25.54 -43.48
C ALA A 44 -6.50 -25.45 -44.83
N VAL A 45 -5.65 -24.44 -45.03
CA VAL A 45 -4.83 -24.30 -46.26
C VAL A 45 -3.84 -25.46 -46.40
N ILE A 46 -3.21 -25.89 -45.31
CA ILE A 46 -2.28 -27.02 -45.33
C ILE A 46 -3.02 -28.32 -45.63
N LEU A 47 -4.17 -28.57 -45.01
CA LEU A 47 -5.03 -29.73 -45.27
C LEU A 47 -5.51 -29.79 -46.72
N ASN A 48 -5.97 -28.66 -47.26
CA ASN A 48 -6.35 -28.54 -48.67
C ASN A 48 -5.17 -28.82 -49.62
N ARG A 49 -3.94 -28.48 -49.23
CA ARG A 49 -2.74 -28.80 -50.02
C ARG A 49 -2.41 -30.29 -50.02
N LEU A 50 -2.72 -30.98 -48.91
CA LEU A 50 -2.52 -32.42 -48.73
C LEU A 50 -3.67 -33.28 -49.30
N GLY A 51 -4.69 -32.65 -49.90
CA GLY A 51 -5.80 -33.35 -50.55
C GLY A 51 -7.00 -33.63 -49.63
N VAL A 52 -7.11 -32.92 -48.50
CA VAL A 52 -8.27 -32.97 -47.61
C VAL A 52 -9.13 -31.75 -47.87
N TYR A 53 -10.32 -31.95 -48.45
CA TYR A 53 -11.23 -30.88 -48.88
C TYR A 53 -12.64 -31.00 -48.27
N PHE A 54 -12.98 -32.12 -47.65
CA PHE A 54 -14.31 -32.38 -47.10
C PHE A 54 -14.28 -32.67 -45.61
N LEU A 55 -15.33 -32.26 -44.89
CA LEU A 55 -15.51 -32.60 -43.47
C LEU A 55 -15.66 -34.12 -43.29
N GLY A 56 -16.22 -34.82 -44.28
CA GLY A 56 -16.35 -36.28 -44.27
C GLY A 56 -15.01 -37.01 -44.24
N GLN A 57 -13.93 -36.42 -44.76
CA GLN A 57 -12.58 -36.99 -44.68
C GLN A 57 -12.05 -36.95 -43.25
N ILE A 58 -12.20 -35.81 -42.59
CA ILE A 58 -11.78 -35.59 -41.19
C ILE A 58 -12.57 -36.51 -40.25
N ALA A 59 -13.86 -36.68 -40.51
CA ALA A 59 -14.73 -37.59 -39.74
C ALA A 59 -14.26 -39.06 -39.77
N LEU A 60 -13.47 -39.45 -40.78
CA LEU A 60 -12.97 -40.80 -41.00
C LEU A 60 -11.54 -41.02 -40.52
N TRP A 61 -10.84 -39.97 -40.05
CA TRP A 61 -9.48 -40.11 -39.54
C TRP A 61 -9.42 -41.07 -38.35
N GLN A 62 -8.37 -41.89 -38.34
CA GLN A 62 -7.97 -42.73 -37.21
C GLN A 62 -6.69 -42.16 -36.59
N GLN A 63 -6.21 -42.79 -35.53
CA GLN A 63 -5.06 -42.29 -34.78
C GLN A 63 -3.79 -42.12 -35.63
N GLN A 64 -3.62 -42.98 -36.63
CA GLN A 64 -2.49 -42.93 -37.54
C GLN A 64 -2.57 -41.69 -38.44
N GLU A 65 -3.73 -41.40 -39.03
CA GLU A 65 -3.92 -40.23 -39.88
C GLU A 65 -3.78 -38.93 -39.07
N ILE A 66 -4.30 -38.89 -37.83
CA ILE A 66 -4.13 -37.74 -36.94
C ILE A 66 -2.64 -37.42 -36.71
N ALA A 67 -1.81 -38.45 -36.48
CA ALA A 67 -0.38 -38.26 -36.27
C ALA A 67 0.31 -37.71 -37.53
N VAL A 68 0.03 -38.31 -38.70
CA VAL A 68 0.63 -37.90 -39.97
C VAL A 68 0.22 -36.47 -40.36
N PHE A 69 -1.07 -36.13 -40.27
CA PHE A 69 -1.54 -34.78 -40.57
C PHE A 69 -1.11 -33.76 -39.52
N GLY A 70 -1.02 -34.16 -38.24
CA GLY A 70 -0.49 -33.33 -37.17
C GLY A 70 0.96 -32.93 -37.41
N ASP A 71 1.82 -33.88 -37.79
CA ASP A 71 3.23 -33.62 -38.10
C ASP A 71 3.40 -32.63 -39.27
N GLU A 72 2.61 -32.80 -40.34
CA GLU A 72 2.63 -31.89 -41.51
C GLU A 72 2.17 -30.47 -41.17
N MET A 73 1.18 -30.32 -40.30
CA MET A 73 0.69 -29.00 -39.86
C MET A 73 1.50 -28.39 -38.71
N LYS A 74 2.44 -29.16 -38.13
CA LYS A 74 3.13 -28.86 -36.86
C LYS A 74 2.16 -28.64 -35.69
N VAL A 75 1.07 -29.39 -35.66
CA VAL A 75 0.07 -29.40 -34.60
C VAL A 75 0.18 -30.74 -33.86
N SER A 76 0.24 -30.70 -32.54
CA SER A 76 0.35 -31.94 -31.76
C SER A 76 -0.91 -32.80 -31.94
N PRO A 77 -0.79 -34.12 -32.08
CA PRO A 77 -1.95 -35.00 -32.22
C PRO A 77 -2.85 -34.94 -30.99
N ALA A 78 -2.30 -34.63 -29.81
CA ALA A 78 -3.06 -34.41 -28.58
C ALA A 78 -4.03 -33.21 -28.73
N THR A 79 -3.59 -32.11 -29.33
CA THR A 79 -4.44 -30.93 -29.57
C THR A 79 -5.64 -31.25 -30.46
N ILE A 80 -5.43 -32.02 -31.54
CA ILE A 80 -6.51 -32.43 -32.46
C ILE A 80 -7.57 -33.30 -31.75
N GLN A 81 -7.13 -34.11 -30.77
CA GLN A 81 -8.00 -34.94 -29.95
C GLN A 81 -8.73 -34.14 -28.86
N GLU A 82 -8.04 -33.24 -28.17
CA GLU A 82 -8.60 -32.35 -27.14
C GLU A 82 -9.66 -31.42 -27.73
N GLU A 83 -9.41 -30.87 -28.93
CA GLU A 83 -10.37 -30.05 -29.67
C GLU A 83 -11.42 -30.89 -30.42
N GLN A 84 -11.34 -32.23 -30.33
CA GLN A 84 -12.38 -33.15 -30.82
C GLN A 84 -12.75 -33.01 -32.30
N TRP A 85 -11.78 -32.70 -33.17
CA TRP A 85 -12.05 -32.39 -34.59
C TRP A 85 -12.85 -33.48 -35.30
N ILE A 86 -12.56 -34.76 -35.01
CA ILE A 86 -13.25 -35.92 -35.60
C ILE A 86 -14.71 -35.99 -35.16
N GLN A 87 -14.99 -35.72 -33.88
CA GLN A 87 -16.36 -35.79 -33.34
C GLN A 87 -17.21 -34.64 -33.89
N GLN A 88 -16.64 -33.45 -34.01
CA GLN A 88 -17.28 -32.30 -34.66
C GLN A 88 -17.54 -32.55 -36.15
N ALA A 89 -16.55 -33.07 -36.89
CA ALA A 89 -16.74 -33.45 -38.28
C ALA A 89 -17.87 -34.47 -38.46
N ARG A 90 -17.95 -35.47 -37.56
CA ARG A 90 -19.02 -36.48 -37.57
C ARG A 90 -20.39 -35.89 -37.25
N SER A 91 -20.50 -34.93 -36.33
CA SER A 91 -21.78 -34.30 -36.00
C SER A 91 -22.30 -33.44 -37.16
N ILE A 92 -21.40 -32.80 -37.91
CA ILE A 92 -21.75 -31.97 -39.06
C ILE A 92 -22.12 -32.82 -40.28
N VAL A 93 -21.37 -33.89 -40.56
CA VAL A 93 -21.56 -34.73 -41.76
C VAL A 93 -22.69 -35.74 -41.61
N ARG A 94 -22.99 -36.17 -40.38
CA ARG A 94 -24.14 -37.04 -40.14
C ARG A 94 -25.41 -36.19 -40.36
N PRO A 95 -26.26 -36.50 -41.36
CA PRO A 95 -27.56 -35.85 -41.44
C PRO A 95 -28.27 -36.12 -40.13
N ALA A 96 -28.70 -35.04 -39.48
CA ALA A 96 -29.21 -35.06 -38.13
C ALA A 96 -30.16 -36.25 -37.92
N VAL A 97 -29.78 -37.19 -37.06
CA VAL A 97 -30.79 -37.80 -36.22
C VAL A 97 -31.22 -36.65 -35.32
N THR A 98 -32.21 -35.91 -35.80
CA THR A 98 -32.96 -34.94 -35.03
C THR A 98 -33.44 -35.70 -33.81
N VAL A 99 -32.83 -35.45 -32.66
CA VAL A 99 -33.56 -35.60 -31.41
C VAL A 99 -34.62 -34.51 -31.49
N GLU A 100 -35.81 -34.93 -31.91
CA GLU A 100 -37.10 -34.21 -31.93
C GLU A 100 -37.09 -32.82 -32.58
N HIS A 101 -37.57 -32.72 -33.82
CA HIS A 101 -38.61 -31.74 -34.17
C HIS A 101 -39.58 -32.43 -35.12
N SER A 102 -40.82 -32.53 -34.65
CA SER A 102 -41.92 -33.25 -35.24
C SER A 102 -42.14 -32.83 -36.69
N ARG A 103 -42.45 -33.80 -37.57
CA ARG A 103 -43.07 -33.50 -38.86
C ARG A 103 -44.26 -32.56 -38.63
N GLU A 104 -44.13 -31.32 -39.09
CA GLU A 104 -45.24 -30.38 -39.15
C GLU A 104 -46.25 -30.89 -40.19
N LEU A 105 -47.20 -31.70 -39.72
CA LEU A 105 -48.56 -31.60 -40.24
C LEU A 105 -49.11 -30.28 -39.70
N PRO A 106 -49.76 -29.43 -40.52
CA PRO A 106 -50.30 -28.16 -40.04
C PRO A 106 -51.21 -28.43 -38.83
N ALA A 107 -50.79 -27.95 -37.66
CA ALA A 107 -51.56 -28.10 -36.44
C ALA A 107 -52.94 -27.47 -36.67
N SER A 108 -54.01 -28.23 -36.44
CA SER A 108 -55.38 -27.72 -36.47
C SER A 108 -55.44 -26.42 -35.67
N GLY A 109 -55.95 -25.34 -36.26
CA GLY A 109 -55.93 -23.99 -35.66
C GLY A 109 -56.56 -23.93 -34.27
N ALA A 110 -57.42 -24.90 -33.92
CA ALA A 110 -57.94 -25.05 -32.56
C ALA A 110 -56.84 -25.35 -31.52
N ARG A 111 -55.81 -26.12 -31.88
CA ARG A 111 -54.68 -26.45 -30.99
C ARG A 111 -53.73 -25.27 -30.80
N THR A 112 -53.44 -24.51 -31.85
CA THR A 112 -52.58 -23.33 -31.73
C THR A 112 -53.25 -22.26 -30.87
N VAL A 113 -54.57 -22.06 -31.03
CA VAL A 113 -55.35 -21.15 -30.18
C VAL A 113 -55.42 -21.66 -28.74
N LEU A 114 -55.60 -22.96 -28.51
CA LEU A 114 -55.61 -23.55 -27.16
C LEU A 114 -54.25 -23.40 -26.46
N LEU A 115 -53.14 -23.66 -27.16
CA LEU A 115 -51.80 -23.53 -26.61
C LEU A 115 -51.44 -22.07 -26.32
N LEU A 116 -51.83 -21.15 -27.20
CA LEU A 116 -51.66 -19.71 -26.97
C LEU A 116 -52.45 -19.24 -25.75
N ALA A 117 -53.71 -19.68 -25.61
CA ALA A 117 -54.54 -19.37 -24.46
C ALA A 117 -53.98 -19.95 -23.16
N ALA A 118 -53.47 -21.18 -23.18
CA ALA A 118 -52.83 -21.80 -22.03
C ALA A 118 -51.53 -21.07 -21.65
N ALA A 119 -50.69 -20.70 -22.62
CA ALA A 119 -49.47 -19.94 -22.38
C ALA A 119 -49.76 -18.55 -21.78
N LEU A 120 -50.78 -17.85 -22.28
CA LEU A 120 -51.22 -16.58 -21.72
C LEU A 120 -51.76 -16.72 -20.30
N LEU A 121 -52.57 -17.76 -20.03
CA LEU A 121 -53.08 -18.04 -18.69
C LEU A 121 -51.95 -18.33 -17.70
N ILE A 122 -50.97 -19.14 -18.09
CA ILE A 122 -49.81 -19.46 -17.25
C ILE A 122 -48.99 -18.20 -16.98
N GLY A 123 -48.71 -17.40 -18.01
CA GLY A 123 -47.99 -16.13 -17.86
C GLY A 123 -48.72 -15.15 -16.95
N PHE A 124 -50.03 -14.97 -17.13
CA PHE A 124 -50.85 -14.10 -16.29
C PHE A 124 -50.91 -14.59 -14.84
N THR A 125 -51.02 -15.91 -14.64
CA THR A 125 -51.03 -16.52 -13.31
C THR A 125 -49.70 -16.31 -12.59
N LEU A 126 -48.57 -16.46 -13.30
CA LEU A 126 -47.24 -16.21 -12.76
C LEU A 126 -47.07 -14.74 -12.32
N VAL A 127 -47.48 -13.79 -13.17
CA VAL A 127 -47.43 -12.35 -12.86
C VAL A 127 -48.36 -11.99 -11.69
N TYR A 128 -49.53 -12.60 -11.62
CA TYR A 128 -50.47 -12.40 -10.53
C TYR A 128 -49.91 -12.91 -9.19
N LEU A 129 -49.25 -14.07 -9.19
CA LEU A 129 -48.60 -14.61 -7.99
C LEU A 129 -47.42 -13.74 -7.54
N LEU A 130 -46.55 -13.32 -8.46
CA LEU A 130 -45.44 -12.42 -8.13
C LEU A 130 -45.90 -11.06 -7.57
N ARG A 131 -47.05 -10.55 -8.02
CA ARG A 131 -47.64 -9.32 -7.48
C ARG A 131 -48.25 -9.51 -6.09
N ARG A 132 -48.69 -10.73 -5.75
CA ARG A 132 -49.34 -11.03 -4.46
C ARG A 132 -48.34 -11.04 -3.31
N ASP A 133 -47.08 -11.39 -3.59
CA ASP A 133 -46.00 -11.36 -2.63
C ASP A 133 -45.45 -9.93 -2.51
N GLY A 134 -46.24 -9.05 -1.90
CA GLY A 134 -45.74 -7.75 -1.45
C GLY A 134 -44.56 -7.96 -0.51
N SER A 135 -43.44 -7.29 -0.76
CA SER A 135 -42.23 -7.43 0.05
C SER A 135 -42.56 -7.21 1.54
N PRO A 136 -42.16 -8.12 2.44
CA PRO A 136 -42.44 -7.96 3.86
C PRO A 136 -41.78 -6.67 4.37
N PRO A 137 -42.44 -5.89 5.25
CA PRO A 137 -41.84 -4.68 5.80
C PRO A 137 -40.60 -5.07 6.60
N MET A 138 -39.43 -4.74 6.05
CA MET A 138 -38.16 -4.97 6.73
C MET A 138 -38.08 -4.04 7.94
N ARG A 139 -38.11 -4.63 9.14
CA ARG A 139 -37.80 -3.91 10.38
C ARG A 139 -36.28 -3.73 10.46
N GLY A 140 -35.80 -2.55 10.06
CA GLY A 140 -34.43 -2.12 10.30
C GLY A 140 -34.28 -1.41 11.64
N VAL A 141 -33.17 -1.61 12.32
CA VAL A 141 -32.75 -0.78 13.45
C VAL A 141 -31.77 0.24 12.89
N LEU A 142 -32.05 1.54 13.05
CA LEU A 142 -31.09 2.59 12.73
C LEU A 142 -30.04 2.62 13.85
N SER A 143 -28.78 2.39 13.49
CA SER A 143 -27.64 2.62 14.38
C SER A 143 -26.93 3.87 13.91
N ALA A 144 -26.75 4.83 14.82
CA ALA A 144 -25.96 6.03 14.58
C ALA A 144 -24.63 5.89 15.33
N ASP A 145 -23.57 6.43 14.74
CA ASP A 145 -22.27 6.50 15.39
C ASP A 145 -22.29 7.63 16.42
N ILE A 146 -22.06 7.30 17.70
CA ILE A 146 -22.12 8.27 18.80
C ILE A 146 -20.68 8.61 19.19
N THR A 147 -20.20 9.77 18.76
CA THR A 147 -18.90 10.30 19.21
C THR A 147 -19.10 11.12 20.48
N SER A 148 -18.53 10.69 21.61
CA SER A 148 -18.50 11.47 22.84
C SER A 148 -17.31 12.43 22.85
N LEU A 149 -17.55 13.69 23.19
CA LEU A 149 -16.51 14.71 23.30
C LEU A 149 -16.04 14.80 24.74
N THR A 150 -14.85 14.29 25.02
CA THR A 150 -14.21 14.42 26.34
C THR A 150 -13.25 15.59 26.33
N VAL A 151 -13.44 16.54 27.25
CA VAL A 151 -12.50 17.65 27.44
C VAL A 151 -11.29 17.13 28.25
N PRO A 152 -10.06 17.18 27.70
CA PRO A 152 -8.89 16.55 28.33
C PRO A 152 -8.32 17.35 29.51
N VAL A 153 -8.74 18.61 29.71
CA VAL A 153 -8.14 19.53 30.68
C VAL A 153 -9.24 20.26 31.45
N SER A 154 -9.04 20.43 32.76
CA SER A 154 -9.89 21.25 33.63
C SER A 154 -10.00 22.67 33.07
N SER A 155 -11.14 23.00 32.47
CA SER A 155 -11.35 24.27 31.77
C SER A 155 -12.72 24.85 32.11
N LYS A 156 -12.81 26.18 32.08
CA LYS A 156 -14.06 26.89 32.35
C LYS A 156 -14.78 27.10 31.03
N LEU A 157 -16.05 26.68 30.95
CA LEU A 157 -16.88 26.87 29.77
C LEU A 157 -17.23 28.36 29.61
N THR A 158 -16.74 28.98 28.55
CA THR A 158 -16.95 30.42 28.29
C THR A 158 -18.16 30.66 27.40
N ALA A 159 -18.33 29.84 26.36
CA ALA A 159 -19.46 29.95 25.44
C ALA A 159 -19.78 28.61 24.75
N THR A 160 -21.06 28.27 24.74
CA THR A 160 -21.62 27.14 23.99
C THR A 160 -22.15 27.68 22.67
N HIS A 161 -21.60 27.22 21.54
CA HIS A 161 -21.94 27.76 20.23
C HIS A 161 -23.07 26.99 19.53
N VAL A 162 -23.46 25.84 20.09
CA VAL A 162 -24.44 24.92 19.50
C VAL A 162 -25.54 24.61 20.51
N ARG A 163 -26.79 24.56 20.05
CA ARG A 163 -27.94 24.18 20.89
C ARG A 163 -28.20 22.68 20.75
N THR A 164 -28.75 22.07 21.79
CA THR A 164 -29.10 20.64 21.78
C THR A 164 -30.06 20.34 20.62
N GLY A 165 -29.64 19.52 19.66
CA GLY A 165 -30.45 19.10 18.51
C GLY A 165 -30.05 19.71 17.16
N ASP A 166 -29.06 20.60 17.12
CA ASP A 166 -28.56 21.16 15.86
C ASP A 166 -27.64 20.18 15.12
N GLU A 167 -27.68 20.18 13.78
CA GLU A 167 -26.76 19.43 12.93
C GLU A 167 -25.41 20.16 12.90
N VAL A 168 -24.33 19.43 13.23
CA VAL A 168 -22.97 19.98 13.30
C VAL A 168 -22.04 19.21 12.39
N PHE A 169 -21.16 19.92 11.71
CA PHE A 169 -20.19 19.33 10.80
C PHE A 169 -18.84 19.11 11.49
N SER A 170 -18.06 18.15 10.99
CA SER A 170 -16.71 17.92 11.50
C SER A 170 -15.85 19.18 11.30
N GLY A 171 -15.25 19.67 12.38
CA GLY A 171 -14.41 20.87 12.38
C GLY A 171 -15.11 22.16 12.80
N GLU A 172 -16.42 22.14 13.08
CA GLU A 172 -17.11 23.29 13.65
C GLU A 172 -16.80 23.45 15.14
N GLN A 173 -16.64 24.70 15.59
CA GLN A 173 -16.30 24.99 16.98
C GLN A 173 -17.53 24.86 17.88
N LEU A 174 -17.62 23.76 18.61
CA LEU A 174 -18.78 23.46 19.47
C LEU A 174 -18.72 24.19 20.82
N LEU A 175 -17.51 24.28 21.40
CA LEU A 175 -17.27 24.80 22.74
C LEU A 175 -16.05 25.72 22.73
N THR A 176 -16.16 26.86 23.39
CA THR A 176 -15.00 27.71 23.70
C THR A 176 -14.67 27.57 25.17
N LEU A 177 -13.45 27.09 25.43
CA LEU A 177 -12.95 26.76 26.76
C LEU A 177 -11.82 27.71 27.11
N GLU A 178 -11.92 28.37 28.26
CA GLU A 178 -10.82 29.14 28.82
C GLU A 178 -9.90 28.21 29.62
N LYS A 179 -8.63 28.11 29.19
CA LYS A 179 -7.62 27.23 29.78
C LYS A 179 -7.03 27.88 31.04
N THR A 180 -7.55 27.52 32.21
CA THR A 180 -7.15 28.11 33.50
C THR A 180 -5.74 27.73 33.95
N GLU A 181 -5.18 26.62 33.47
CA GLU A 181 -3.82 26.16 33.82
C GLU A 181 -2.70 27.00 33.21
N HIS A 182 -2.95 27.69 32.10
CA HIS A 182 -1.90 28.50 31.45
C HIS A 182 -1.63 29.79 32.23
N LEU A 183 -2.60 30.29 32.98
CA LEU A 183 -2.44 31.52 33.76
C LEU A 183 -1.47 31.35 34.93
N SER A 184 -1.50 30.21 35.62
CA SER A 184 -0.59 29.96 36.75
C SER A 184 0.86 29.78 36.29
N LEU A 185 1.08 29.18 35.11
CA LEU A 185 2.41 29.03 34.54
C LEU A 185 3.00 30.38 34.11
N ILE A 186 2.20 31.24 33.47
CA ILE A 186 2.63 32.58 33.06
C ILE A 186 2.96 33.44 34.28
N ASP A 187 2.13 33.42 35.33
CA ASP A 187 2.38 34.18 36.57
C ASP A 187 3.65 33.69 37.28
N ASN A 188 3.87 32.37 37.34
CA ASN A 188 5.09 31.80 37.89
C ASN A 188 6.34 32.16 37.07
N GLN A 189 6.24 32.13 35.74
CA GLN A 189 7.32 32.55 34.85
C GLN A 189 7.64 34.05 35.01
N ALA A 190 6.62 34.91 35.10
CA ALA A 190 6.80 36.33 35.32
C ALA A 190 7.52 36.63 36.66
N LYS A 191 7.13 35.91 37.73
CA LYS A 191 7.81 36.01 39.03
C LYS A 191 9.27 35.56 38.97
N ALA A 192 9.55 34.46 38.27
CA ALA A 192 10.91 33.96 38.12
C ALA A 192 11.81 34.94 37.37
N VAL A 193 11.31 35.57 36.30
CA VAL A 193 12.05 36.61 35.55
C VAL A 193 12.35 37.81 36.44
N LEU A 194 11.38 38.27 37.22
CA LEU A 194 11.56 39.40 38.13
C LEU A 194 12.62 39.10 39.20
N GLN A 195 12.59 37.90 39.78
CA GLN A 195 13.62 37.46 40.72
C GLN A 195 15.01 37.43 40.08
N LEU A 196 15.11 36.97 38.84
CA LEU A 196 16.36 36.92 38.10
C LEU A 196 16.93 38.32 37.86
N GLU A 197 16.09 39.27 37.47
CA GLU A 197 16.50 40.66 37.25
C GLU A 197 17.02 41.30 38.54
N LEU A 198 16.34 41.06 39.67
CA LEU A 198 16.78 41.54 40.98
C LEU A 198 18.15 40.95 41.36
N HIS A 199 18.35 39.65 41.14
CA HIS A 199 19.63 38.99 41.40
C HIS A 199 20.75 39.58 40.54
N LEU A 200 20.48 39.86 39.26
CA LEU A 200 21.45 40.49 38.37
C LEU A 200 21.87 41.87 38.89
N ARG A 201 20.91 42.73 39.23
CA ARG A 201 21.21 44.06 39.78
C ARG A 201 21.98 44.01 41.08
N GLN A 202 21.63 43.07 41.97
CA GLN A 202 22.37 42.87 43.21
C GLN A 202 23.81 42.41 42.94
N ALA A 203 24.03 41.55 41.96
CA ALA A 203 25.35 41.10 41.56
C ALA A 203 26.17 42.24 40.94
N GLU A 204 25.58 43.06 40.09
CA GLU A 204 26.21 44.25 39.50
C GLU A 204 26.65 45.25 40.57
N ALA A 205 25.74 45.63 41.48
CA ALA A 205 26.07 46.54 42.59
C ALA A 205 27.18 45.99 43.50
N ARG A 206 27.19 44.67 43.75
CA ARG A 206 28.27 44.02 44.51
C ARG A 206 29.60 44.08 43.77
N ALA A 207 29.58 43.84 42.46
CA ALA A 207 30.79 43.91 41.64
C ALA A 207 31.35 45.35 41.60
N GLU A 208 30.50 46.37 41.51
CA GLU A 208 30.94 47.78 41.56
C GLU A 208 31.62 48.11 42.90
N ILE A 209 31.00 47.73 44.02
CA ILE A 209 31.58 47.95 45.35
C ILE A 209 32.90 47.19 45.51
N GLU A 210 32.96 45.94 45.02
CA GLU A 210 34.18 45.15 45.07
C GLU A 210 35.29 45.80 44.23
N LEU A 211 34.98 46.24 43.01
CA LEU A 211 35.94 46.93 42.14
C LEU A 211 36.45 48.23 42.77
N GLU A 212 35.58 49.05 43.34
CA GLU A 212 35.99 50.26 44.04
C GLU A 212 36.91 49.97 45.22
N SER A 213 36.61 48.90 45.97
CA SER A 213 37.43 48.46 47.09
C SER A 213 38.81 48.00 46.61
N ARG A 214 38.85 47.21 45.53
CA ARG A 214 40.09 46.74 44.90
C ARG A 214 40.94 47.88 44.38
N ILE A 215 40.32 48.88 43.73
CA ILE A 215 41.02 50.07 43.24
C ILE A 215 41.68 50.81 44.41
N ARG A 216 40.90 51.10 45.47
CA ARG A 216 41.43 51.78 46.67
C ARG A 216 42.59 51.01 47.32
N GLU A 217 42.49 49.68 47.40
CA GLU A 217 43.56 48.84 47.93
C GLU A 217 44.83 48.94 47.06
N THR A 218 44.70 48.88 45.74
CA THR A 218 45.84 49.01 44.83
C THR A 218 46.51 50.38 44.90
N GLU A 219 45.75 51.47 45.04
CA GLU A 219 46.28 52.82 45.19
C GLU A 219 47.08 52.96 46.49
N LEU A 220 46.58 52.40 47.60
CA LEU A 220 47.31 52.37 48.88
C LEU A 220 48.60 51.58 48.80
N GLN A 221 48.59 50.42 48.11
CA GLN A 221 49.81 49.64 47.88
C GLN A 221 50.82 50.42 47.04
N LEU A 222 50.38 51.10 45.98
CA LEU A 222 51.25 51.89 45.11
C LEU A 222 51.84 53.10 45.86
N ALA A 223 51.05 53.76 46.71
CA ALA A 223 51.52 54.84 47.58
C ALA A 223 52.60 54.34 48.55
N ARG A 224 52.39 53.17 49.18
CA ARG A 224 53.38 52.55 50.08
C ARG A 224 54.68 52.21 49.36
N VAL A 225 54.61 51.57 48.20
CA VAL A 225 55.79 51.24 47.38
C VAL A 225 56.54 52.52 46.98
N ARG A 226 55.82 53.59 46.63
CA ARG A 226 56.46 54.88 46.30
C ARG A 226 57.15 55.52 47.49
N THR A 227 56.57 55.43 48.69
CA THR A 227 57.24 55.91 49.91
C THR A 227 58.50 55.11 50.25
N GLU A 228 58.48 53.78 50.06
CA GLU A 228 59.69 52.95 50.25
C GLU A 228 60.79 53.30 49.23
N LEU A 229 60.43 53.47 47.95
CA LEU A 229 61.37 53.91 46.91
C LEU A 229 61.99 55.27 47.23
N ASN A 230 61.19 56.24 47.67
CA ASN A 230 61.70 57.56 48.06
C ASN A 230 62.63 57.50 49.27
N HIS A 231 62.33 56.65 50.25
CA HIS A 231 63.21 56.43 51.40
C HIS A 231 64.55 55.81 50.98
N LEU A 232 64.56 54.86 50.04
CA LEU A 232 65.79 54.27 49.49
C LEU A 232 66.59 55.25 48.61
N ASN A 233 65.91 56.18 47.92
CA ASN A 233 66.54 57.16 47.04
C ASN A 233 67.03 58.42 47.77
N GLY A 234 66.72 58.57 49.06
CA GLY A 234 67.13 59.70 49.91
C GLY A 234 68.58 59.65 50.42
N ASP A 235 69.33 58.57 50.15
CA ASP A 235 70.69 58.34 50.64
C ASP A 235 71.80 58.62 49.61
N VAL A 236 71.55 59.44 48.57
CA VAL A 236 72.56 59.73 47.51
C VAL A 236 72.94 61.23 47.47
N PRO A 237 74.19 61.62 47.79
CA PRO A 237 74.69 63.00 47.65
C PRO A 237 74.97 63.38 46.17
N PRO A 238 75.05 64.68 45.82
CA PRO A 238 75.09 65.10 44.42
C PRO A 238 76.45 64.80 43.80
N ALA A 239 76.51 63.79 42.94
CA ALA A 239 77.64 63.54 42.07
C ALA A 239 77.24 63.83 40.62
N THR A 240 77.91 64.83 40.05
CA THR A 240 78.04 65.03 38.61
C THR A 240 78.56 63.75 37.94
N ALA A 241 77.84 63.20 36.97
CA ALA A 241 78.39 62.63 35.73
C ALA A 241 77.29 61.92 34.93
N ASP A 242 77.34 62.16 33.63
CA ASP A 242 76.74 61.38 32.55
C ASP A 242 76.66 59.88 32.85
N LEU A 243 75.45 59.32 32.77
CA LEU A 243 75.29 57.90 32.49
C LEU A 243 74.05 57.67 31.63
N ASP A 244 74.36 57.32 30.39
CA ASP A 244 73.49 56.77 29.36
C ASP A 244 72.81 55.50 29.90
N VAL A 245 71.52 55.57 30.24
CA VAL A 245 70.73 54.42 30.69
C VAL A 245 69.82 53.96 29.57
N ASN A 246 70.31 52.94 28.87
CA ASN A 246 69.61 52.10 27.92
C ASN A 246 68.26 51.61 28.49
N VAL A 247 67.17 52.11 27.91
CA VAL A 247 65.79 51.66 28.18
C VAL A 247 65.64 50.23 27.66
N ARG A 248 65.90 49.24 28.52
CA ARG A 248 65.45 47.87 28.26
C ARG A 248 63.95 47.80 28.50
N ASN A 249 63.20 47.64 27.41
CA ASN A 249 61.79 47.30 27.42
C ASN A 249 61.56 46.02 28.24
N VAL A 250 61.11 46.18 29.49
CA VAL A 250 60.59 45.06 30.27
C VAL A 250 59.16 44.85 29.81
N SER A 251 58.95 43.79 29.01
CA SER A 251 57.63 43.26 28.71
C SER A 251 56.89 42.97 30.01
N VAL A 252 55.91 43.81 30.33
CA VAL A 252 54.91 43.49 31.34
C VAL A 252 54.00 42.44 30.72
N SER A 253 54.09 41.22 31.24
CA SER A 253 53.11 40.16 30.96
C SER A 253 51.72 40.68 31.31
N ARG A 254 50.93 40.94 30.27
CA ARG A 254 49.50 41.23 30.34
C ARG A 254 48.83 40.17 31.22
N PRO A 255 48.08 40.53 32.28
CA PRO A 255 47.20 39.55 32.90
C PRO A 255 46.17 39.16 31.85
N ALA A 256 46.00 37.85 31.66
CA ALA A 256 45.04 37.29 30.73
C ALA A 256 43.64 37.87 30.99
N PRO A 257 42.85 38.22 29.95
CA PRO A 257 41.45 38.56 30.16
C PRO A 257 40.76 37.38 30.85
N PRO A 258 39.76 37.62 31.74
CA PRO A 258 38.97 36.53 32.28
C PRO A 258 38.39 35.74 31.12
N ALA A 259 38.58 34.43 31.18
CA ALA A 259 38.13 33.50 30.17
C ALA A 259 36.67 33.78 29.83
N ALA A 260 36.40 34.04 28.55
CA ALA A 260 35.07 33.87 28.00
C ALA A 260 34.55 32.49 28.44
N PRO A 261 33.26 32.34 28.80
CA PRO A 261 32.71 31.05 29.10
C PRO A 261 33.01 30.13 27.92
N ARG A 262 33.76 29.06 28.21
CA ARG A 262 34.05 28.01 27.24
C ARG A 262 32.71 27.51 26.74
N THR A 263 32.46 27.71 25.45
CA THR A 263 31.52 26.92 24.68
C THR A 263 31.94 25.47 24.85
N ASN A 264 31.34 24.80 25.83
CA ASN A 264 31.32 23.35 25.87
C ASN A 264 30.45 22.93 24.69
N SER A 265 31.09 22.71 23.55
CA SER A 265 30.55 21.93 22.45
C SER A 265 30.43 20.48 22.91
N LEU A 266 29.35 20.20 23.63
CA LEU A 266 28.73 18.90 23.82
C LEU A 266 27.25 19.22 24.05
N LEU A 267 26.25 18.73 23.34
CA LEU A 267 26.14 17.66 22.37
C LEU A 267 24.81 17.93 21.66
N PHE A 268 24.80 17.86 20.33
CA PHE A 268 23.60 17.35 19.66
C PHE A 268 23.42 15.92 20.17
N PHE A 269 22.40 15.68 21.00
CA PHE A 269 21.84 14.35 21.19
C PHE A 269 20.39 14.39 20.73
N ASN A 270 20.27 14.14 19.43
CA ASN A 270 19.08 13.60 18.80
C ASN A 270 18.71 12.30 19.52
N GLY A 271 17.43 12.06 19.73
CA GLY A 271 16.94 10.90 20.44
C GLY A 271 17.45 9.58 19.84
N ALA A 272 17.73 8.64 20.72
CA ALA A 272 17.72 7.23 20.39
C ALA A 272 16.94 6.50 21.51
N ALA A 273 15.63 6.32 21.29
CA ALA A 273 14.97 5.13 21.79
C ALA A 273 15.43 3.99 20.87
N GLY A 274 16.39 3.22 21.35
CA GLY A 274 17.06 2.17 20.60
C GLY A 274 18.08 1.48 21.49
N GLU A 275 17.62 0.85 22.57
CA GLU A 275 18.37 -0.24 23.19
C GLU A 275 18.51 -1.36 22.16
N HIS A 276 19.74 -1.79 21.89
CA HIS A 276 20.14 -3.20 21.91
C HIS A 276 21.67 -3.28 21.95
N GLY A 277 22.18 -3.78 23.08
CA GLY A 277 23.55 -4.21 23.24
C GLY A 277 23.69 -5.71 22.99
N GLN A 278 24.85 -6.02 22.40
CA GLN A 278 25.67 -7.22 22.60
C GLN A 278 25.36 -8.50 21.78
N ASN A 279 26.34 -8.76 20.90
CA ASN A 279 27.16 -9.97 20.82
C ASN A 279 26.54 -11.29 20.32
N SER A 280 26.84 -11.55 19.04
CA SER A 280 27.50 -12.74 18.50
C SER A 280 27.34 -14.13 19.14
N THR A 281 27.02 -15.04 18.21
CA THR A 281 27.46 -16.44 18.09
C THR A 281 26.75 -17.55 18.88
N ALA A 282 25.96 -18.30 18.08
CA ALA A 282 25.99 -19.75 17.92
C ALA A 282 24.89 -20.59 18.59
N THR A 283 24.19 -21.31 17.71
CA THR A 283 23.74 -22.71 17.88
C THR A 283 22.34 -22.98 18.46
N ALA A 284 21.50 -23.43 17.53
CA ALA A 284 20.53 -24.53 17.62
C ALA A 284 19.11 -24.31 18.21
N ALA A 285 18.18 -24.93 17.47
CA ALA A 285 16.95 -25.58 17.88
C ALA A 285 15.65 -24.75 17.98
N ALA A 286 14.82 -24.92 16.94
CA ALA A 286 13.35 -25.00 17.02
C ALA A 286 12.90 -26.02 18.12
N PRO A 287 11.66 -26.02 18.66
CA PRO A 287 10.39 -25.67 17.98
C PRO A 287 9.30 -24.94 18.81
N THR A 288 8.24 -24.53 18.10
CA THR A 288 6.85 -24.27 18.56
C THR A 288 6.27 -25.41 19.43
N PRO A 289 5.12 -25.31 20.13
CA PRO A 289 4.03 -24.32 20.09
C PRO A 289 3.61 -23.81 21.52
N THR A 290 2.57 -22.98 21.72
CA THR A 290 1.28 -23.46 22.27
C THR A 290 0.24 -22.32 22.23
N THR A 291 -0.80 -22.57 21.44
CA THR A 291 -2.12 -21.96 21.43
C THR A 291 -2.87 -22.29 22.72
N GLY A 292 -3.65 -21.35 23.25
CA GLY A 292 -4.55 -21.62 24.38
C GLY A 292 -5.59 -22.70 24.09
N ARG A 293 -6.08 -23.36 25.14
CA ARG A 293 -7.44 -23.90 25.34
C ARG A 293 -7.46 -25.03 26.39
N THR A 294 -8.10 -24.78 27.53
CA THR A 294 -8.80 -25.78 28.41
C THR A 294 -9.52 -24.95 29.50
N ALA A 295 -10.86 -24.82 29.58
CA ALA A 295 -11.91 -25.84 29.73
C ALA A 295 -11.48 -26.91 30.76
N ALA A 296 -11.85 -26.76 32.04
CA ALA A 296 -13.12 -27.20 32.65
C ALA A 296 -13.21 -28.73 32.84
N ILE A 297 -13.69 -29.12 34.04
CA ILE A 297 -13.97 -30.48 34.60
C ILE A 297 -12.77 -30.97 35.46
N GLU A 298 -12.88 -31.22 36.77
CA GLU A 298 -13.68 -32.24 37.51
C GLU A 298 -13.68 -31.86 39.03
N ARG A 299 -14.83 -31.76 39.75
CA ARG A 299 -15.51 -32.77 40.62
C ARG A 299 -14.64 -33.40 41.72
N PRO A 300 -15.19 -33.80 42.90
CA PRO A 300 -16.40 -34.61 43.12
C PRO A 300 -17.70 -33.86 43.43
#